data_AF-A0A967FGV3-F1
#
_entry.id   AF-A0A967FGV3-F1
#
_cell.length_a   1.000
_cell.length_b   1.000
_cell.length_c   1.000
_cell.angle_alpha   90.00
_cell.angle_beta   90.00
_cell.angle_gamma   90.00
#
_symmetry.space_group_name_H-M   'P 1'
#
loop_
_entity.id
_entity.type
_entity.pdbx_description
1 polymer ?
#
loop_
_entity_poly.entity_id
_entity_poly.type
_entity_poly.pdbx_seq_one_letter_code
_entity_poly.pdbx_strand_id
1 'polypeptide(L)' 'PGAPREINYWSGKLSLGLNFASGNTEQTQYSAIGNIQRRTSATRFVTDYLGNFTKTEGVQTVNNQRVNTYFDIFKTRKYF' A
#
# COMPACT_ATOMS: atom_id res chain seq x y z
N PRO A 1 -22.66 23.49 -0.55
CA PRO A 1 -21.98 22.41 -1.30
C PRO A 1 -20.84 22.97 -2.15
N GLY A 2 -19.61 22.42 -2.03
CA GLY A 2 -18.43 22.90 -2.76
C GLY A 2 -18.24 22.19 -4.10
N ALA A 3 -17.76 22.91 -5.12
CA ALA A 3 -17.43 22.33 -6.42
C ALA A 3 -16.35 21.23 -6.27
N PRO A 4 -16.44 20.11 -7.01
CA PRO A 4 -15.44 19.06 -6.94
C PRO A 4 -14.09 19.59 -7.42
N ARG A 5 -13.06 19.44 -6.58
CA ARG A 5 -11.66 19.71 -6.92
C ARG A 5 -10.96 18.38 -7.19
N GLU A 6 -9.90 18.42 -8.00
CA GLU A 6 -9.15 17.22 -8.40
C GLU A 6 -8.69 16.39 -7.20
N ILE A 7 -8.27 17.03 -6.10
CA ILE A 7 -7.83 16.35 -4.87
C ILE A 7 -8.92 15.50 -4.21
N ASN A 8 -10.20 15.83 -4.43
CA ASN A 8 -11.32 15.10 -3.84
C ASN A 8 -11.47 13.68 -4.42
N TYR A 9 -10.85 13.40 -5.56
CA TYR A 9 -10.84 12.06 -6.17
C TYR A 9 -9.73 11.17 -5.64
N TRP A 10 -8.81 11.71 -4.85
CA TRP A 10 -7.67 10.99 -4.32
C TRP A 10 -7.93 10.54 -2.87
N SER A 11 -7.52 9.32 -2.59
CA SER A 11 -7.46 8.76 -1.24
C SER A 11 -6.15 8.00 -1.09
N GLY A 12 -5.58 8.02 0.11
CA GLY A 12 -4.39 7.23 0.39
C GLY A 12 -4.33 6.80 1.85
N LYS A 13 -3.63 5.70 2.07
CA LYS A 13 -3.31 5.18 3.40
C LYS A 13 -1.86 4.72 3.40
N LEU A 14 -1.12 5.13 4.41
CA LEU A 14 0.23 4.64 4.68
C LEU A 14 0.25 4.00 6.07
N SER A 15 0.96 2.89 6.22
CA SER A 15 1.14 2.20 7.49
C SER A 15 2.58 1.70 7.58
N LEU A 16 3.23 1.97 8.70
CA LEU A 16 4.58 1.52 9.00
C LEU A 16 4.51 0.66 10.27
N GLY A 17 5.24 -0.44 10.29
CA GLY A 17 5.29 -1.36 11.41
C GLY A 17 6.73 -1.65 11.81
N LEU A 18 6.97 -1.70 13.11
CA LEU A 18 8.22 -2.15 13.72
C LEU A 18 7.87 -3.19 14.77
N ASN A 19 8.57 -4.32 14.75
CA ASN A 19 8.38 -5.39 15.73
C ASN A 19 9.73 -5.91 16.20
N PHE A 20 9.85 -6.11 17.51
CA PHE A 20 11.04 -6.63 18.18
C PHE A 20 10.64 -7.84 19.01
N ALA A 21 11.31 -8.96 18.79
CA ALA A 21 11.11 -10.19 19.54
C ALA A 21 12.46 -10.69 20.05
N SER A 22 12.49 -11.16 21.30
CA SER A 22 13.67 -11.74 21.95
C SER A 22 13.26 -12.96 22.79
N GLY A 23 14.23 -13.78 23.16
CA GLY A 23 14.01 -15.04 23.86
C GLY A 23 14.95 -16.11 23.32
N ASN A 24 14.41 -17.10 22.61
CA ASN A 24 15.23 -18.12 21.95
C ASN A 24 15.99 -17.59 20.73
N THR A 25 15.53 -16.50 20.13
CA THR A 25 16.11 -15.93 18.91
C THR A 25 15.79 -14.44 18.87
N GLU A 26 16.77 -13.61 18.56
CA GLU A 26 16.55 -12.17 18.39
C GLU A 26 16.01 -11.90 17.00
N GLN A 27 14.87 -11.23 16.90
CA GLN A 27 14.27 -10.87 15.62
C GLN A 27 13.80 -9.42 15.62
N THR A 28 14.17 -8.70 14.56
CA THR A 28 13.66 -7.35 14.26
C THR A 28 12.96 -7.37 12.91
N GLN A 29 11.72 -6.90 12.86
CA GLN A 29 10.91 -6.82 11.66
C GLN A 29 10.50 -5.38 11.38
N TYR A 30 10.53 -5.02 10.10
CA TYR A 30 10.10 -3.74 9.57
C TYR A 30 9.08 -4.00 8.48
N SER A 31 7.95 -3.29 8.50
CA SER A 31 6.94 -3.36 7.45
C SER A 31 6.49 -1.98 7.01
N ALA A 32 6.18 -1.87 5.72
CA ALA A 32 5.65 -0.68 5.10
C ALA A 32 4.52 -1.08 4.14
N ILE A 33 3.35 -0.49 4.32
CA ILE A 33 2.16 -0.74 3.50
C ILE A 33 1.63 0.61 3.02
N GLY A 34 1.55 0.78 1.72
CA GLY A 34 1.00 1.98 1.09
C GLY A 34 -0.13 1.63 0.14
N ASN A 35 -1.21 2.40 0.17
CA ASN A 35 -2.27 2.39 -0.83
C ASN A 35 -2.54 3.82 -1.26
N ILE A 36 -2.55 4.05 -2.57
CA ILE A 36 -2.96 5.30 -3.19
C ILE A 36 -3.99 4.97 -4.25
N GLN A 37 -5.11 5.68 -4.23
CA GLN A 37 -6.18 5.52 -5.19
C GLN A 37 -6.66 6.88 -5.68
N ARG A 38 -6.86 6.98 -6.99
CA ARG A 38 -7.64 8.03 -7.64
C ARG A 38 -8.89 7.41 -8.26
N ARG A 39 -10.08 7.89 -7.92
CA ARG A 39 -11.34 7.36 -8.47
C ARG A 39 -12.23 8.46 -9.00
N THR A 40 -12.57 8.38 -10.28
CA THR A 40 -13.58 9.22 -10.93
C THR A 40 -14.75 8.36 -11.41
N SER A 41 -15.75 8.96 -12.05
CA SER A 41 -16.84 8.23 -12.70
C SER A 41 -16.43 7.43 -13.94
N ALA A 42 -15.30 7.78 -14.56
CA ALA A 42 -14.85 7.20 -15.83
C ALA A 42 -13.56 6.39 -15.71
N THR A 43 -12.75 6.64 -14.69
CA THR A 43 -11.44 5.99 -14.52
C THR A 43 -11.13 5.69 -13.05
N ARG A 44 -10.33 4.65 -12.84
CA ARG A 44 -9.75 4.34 -11.53
C ARG A 44 -8.27 4.03 -11.71
N PHE A 45 -7.45 4.66 -10.88
CA PHE A 45 -6.04 4.34 -10.73
C PHE A 45 -5.80 3.89 -9.30
N VAL A 46 -5.11 2.78 -9.12
CA VAL A 46 -4.72 2.27 -7.80
C VAL A 46 -3.27 1.83 -7.84
N THR A 47 -2.52 2.17 -6.79
CA THR A 47 -1.19 1.66 -6.54
C THR A 47 -1.09 1.19 -5.10
N ASP A 48 -0.65 -0.05 -4.95
CA ASP A 48 -0.40 -0.71 -3.68
C ASP A 48 1.08 -1.00 -3.54
N TYR A 49 1.63 -0.76 -2.36
CA TYR A 49 2.99 -1.10 -1.99
C TYR A 49 2.98 -1.94 -0.71
N LEU A 50 3.78 -3.00 -0.71
CA LEU A 50 4.03 -3.86 0.45
C LEU A 50 5.54 -4.14 0.53
N GLY A 51 6.18 -3.59 1.55
CA GLY A 51 7.56 -3.84 1.90
C GLY A 51 7.65 -4.55 3.25
N ASN A 52 8.39 -5.65 3.33
CA ASN A 52 8.68 -6.36 4.56
C ASN A 52 10.16 -6.71 4.62
N PHE A 53 10.79 -6.42 5.74
CA PHE A 53 12.18 -6.70 6.00
C PHE A 53 12.33 -7.32 7.38
N THR A 54 13.12 -8.38 7.50
CA THR A 54 13.33 -9.06 8.78
C THR A 54 14.78 -9.45 8.93
N LYS A 55 15.32 -9.19 10.13
CA LYS A 55 16.60 -9.69 10.60
C LYS A 55 16.36 -10.66 11.75
N THR A 56 17.01 -11.81 11.71
CA THR A 56 17.07 -12.78 12.78
C THR A 56 18.53 -12.99 13.14
N GLU A 57 18.91 -12.80 14.41
CA GLU A 57 20.30 -12.85 14.89
C GLU A 57 21.25 -11.96 14.07
N GLY A 58 20.76 -10.77 13.69
CA GLY A 58 21.50 -9.82 12.85
C GLY A 58 21.56 -10.18 11.36
N VAL A 59 21.20 -11.41 10.98
CA VAL A 59 21.18 -11.86 9.58
C VAL A 59 19.84 -11.56 8.94
N GLN A 60 19.86 -10.98 7.73
CA GLN A 60 18.65 -10.74 6.96
C GLN A 60 18.01 -12.07 6.53
N THR A 61 16.78 -12.31 6.94
CA THR A 61 16.02 -13.53 6.60
C THR A 61 14.86 -13.26 5.66
N VAL A 62 14.29 -12.04 5.69
CA VAL A 62 13.23 -11.63 4.78
C VAL A 62 13.57 -10.27 4.18
N ASN A 63 13.43 -10.17 2.86
CA ASN A 63 13.40 -8.90 2.15
C ASN A 63 12.46 -9.05 0.95
N ASN A 64 11.24 -8.53 1.11
CA ASN A 64 10.22 -8.55 0.08
C ASN A 64 9.75 -7.13 -0.18
N GLN A 65 9.77 -6.73 -1.45
CA GLN A 65 9.36 -5.42 -1.93
C GLN A 65 8.43 -5.63 -3.11
N ARG A 66 7.16 -5.30 -2.94
CA ARG A 66 6.14 -5.49 -3.98
C ARG A 66 5.41 -4.19 -4.23
N VAL A 67 5.32 -3.83 -5.50
CA VAL A 67 4.44 -2.77 -6.01
C VAL A 67 3.45 -3.42 -6.95
N ASN A 68 2.17 -3.06 -6.81
CA ASN A 68 1.13 -3.44 -7.76
C ASN A 68 0.37 -2.19 -8.17
N THR A 69 0.15 -2.02 -9.46
CA THR A 69 -0.55 -0.88 -10.03
C THR A 69 -1.51 -1.36 -11.09
N TYR A 70 -2.71 -0.77 -11.10
CA TYR A 70 -3.66 -0.99 -12.17
C TYR A 70 -4.43 0.28 -12.52
N PHE A 71 -4.95 0.28 -13.74
CA PHE A 71 -5.69 1.39 -14.31
C PHE A 71 -6.91 0.87 -15.07
N ASP A 72 -8.09 1.34 -14.65
CA ASP A 72 -9.36 0.96 -15.23
C ASP A 72 -9.98 2.13 -15.99
N ILE A 73 -10.59 1.83 -17.13
CA ILE A 73 -11.42 2.76 -17.91
C ILE A 73 -12.83 2.19 -18.01
N PHE A 74 -13.82 2.92 -17.52
CA PHE A 74 -15.21 2.49 -17.50
C PHE A 74 -15.96 3.04 -18.71
N LYS A 75 -16.46 2.15 -19.59
CA LYS A 75 -17.26 2.54 -20.77
C LYS A 75 -18.72 2.92 -20.45
N THR A 76 -19.32 2.38 -19.39
CA THR A 76 -20.70 2.72 -19.01
C THR A 76 -20.95 2.51 -17.51
N ARG A 77 -21.78 3.34 -16.86
CA ARG A 77 -22.06 3.24 -15.41
C ARG A 77 -22.86 2.00 -14.98
N LYS A 78 -23.40 1.24 -15.94
CA LYS A 78 -24.44 0.22 -15.71
C LYS A 78 -23.94 -1.18 -15.34
N TYR A 79 -22.63 -1.44 -15.37
CA TYR A 79 -22.07 -2.79 -15.14
C TYR A 79 -20.97 -2.85 -14.07
N PHE A 80 -20.85 -1.85 -13.20
CA PHE A 80 -19.76 -1.75 -12.20
C PHE A 80 -20.22 -1.18 -10.86
#